data_AF-A0A2E3XYG4-F1
#
_entry.id   AF-A0A2E3XYG4-F1
#
_cell.length_a   1.000
_cell.length_b   1.000
_cell.length_c   1.000
_cell.angle_alpha   90.00
_cell.angle_beta   90.00
_cell.angle_gamma   90.00
#
_symmetry.space_group_name_H-M   'P 1'
#
loop_
_entity.id
_entity.type
_entity.pdbx_description
1 polymer ?
#
loop_
_entity_poly.entity_id
_entity_poly.type
_entity_poly.pdbx_seq_one_letter_code
_entity_poly.pdbx_strand_id
1 'polypeptide(L)'
;MGEMGKTIPKPLWPIFDITLLEFQINFFKSIGFKNFYINTHHLSDSFHSLKDKIENFSILEEPVLLGSGGSLHNLKKSFPGLERVLIANPDVFYNLSHEQWMNFLSSSQQKDRDNTLMPIFCQRSEAYNEIIKNGDDHFERVNGPNHQREYITYSGIGVIDLKSFDRVEGESSFFETVVNPKMNRTKIYMSETIEQDVNHYWDFGTLSLYIENHLKIIESSSDEAKRMFQTLSQFNSLTPKKKYKDESSSTLEVGELRIDLSSQKVELID
;
A
#
# COMPACT_ATOMS: atom_id res chain seq x y z
N MET A 1 -9.91 9.16 -11.87
CA MET A 1 -8.56 8.81 -12.34
C MET A 1 -8.59 8.85 -13.86
N GLY A 2 -7.64 9.52 -14.50
CA GLY A 2 -7.65 9.75 -15.95
C GLY A 2 -7.66 8.47 -16.78
N GLU A 3 -7.56 8.59 -18.10
CA GLU A 3 -7.65 7.46 -19.06
C GLU A 3 -6.74 6.26 -18.71
N MET A 4 -5.57 6.48 -18.08
CA MET A 4 -4.65 5.41 -17.65
C MET A 4 -5.30 4.32 -16.78
N GLY A 5 -6.12 4.71 -15.80
CA GLY A 5 -6.74 3.74 -14.88
C GLY A 5 -7.77 2.82 -15.55
N LYS A 6 -8.16 3.10 -16.80
CA LYS A 6 -9.05 2.25 -17.59
C LYS A 6 -8.30 1.13 -18.31
N THR A 7 -7.02 1.32 -18.61
CA THR A 7 -6.21 0.39 -19.41
C THR A 7 -5.19 -0.37 -18.57
N ILE A 8 -4.66 0.24 -17.50
CA ILE A 8 -3.67 -0.38 -16.63
C ILE A 8 -4.16 -0.37 -15.17
N PRO A 9 -4.28 -1.54 -14.53
CA PRO A 9 -4.54 -1.63 -13.09
C PRO A 9 -3.51 -0.85 -12.31
N LYS A 10 -3.94 -0.11 -11.29
CA LYS A 10 -3.04 0.67 -10.44
C LYS A 10 -1.83 -0.11 -9.90
N PRO A 11 -1.97 -1.36 -9.42
CA PRO A 11 -0.81 -2.14 -8.97
C PRO A 11 0.25 -2.36 -10.07
N LEU A 12 -0.13 -2.27 -11.34
CA LEU A 12 0.74 -2.42 -12.50
C LEU A 12 1.21 -1.08 -13.06
N TRP A 13 0.88 0.05 -12.41
CA TRP A 13 1.47 1.32 -12.81
C TRP A 13 2.99 1.26 -12.60
N PRO A 14 3.78 1.73 -13.57
CA PRO A 14 5.21 1.87 -13.42
C PRO A 14 5.57 2.71 -12.19
N ILE A 15 6.57 2.23 -11.46
CA ILE A 15 7.41 3.04 -10.59
C ILE A 15 8.82 2.90 -11.16
N PHE A 16 9.13 3.79 -12.09
CA PHE A 16 10.32 3.75 -12.93
C PHE A 16 10.41 2.47 -13.79
N ASP A 17 11.39 1.60 -13.55
CA ASP A 17 11.73 0.45 -14.39
C ASP A 17 10.89 -0.80 -14.10
N ILE A 18 10.11 -0.81 -13.01
CA ILE A 18 9.24 -1.92 -12.62
C ILE A 18 7.86 -1.40 -12.22
N THR A 19 6.89 -2.29 -12.01
CA THR A 19 5.56 -1.91 -11.50
C THR A 19 5.54 -1.69 -9.98
N LEU A 20 4.55 -0.93 -9.48
CA LEU A 20 4.29 -0.77 -8.04
C LEU A 20 4.20 -2.12 -7.31
N LEU A 21 3.51 -3.09 -7.90
CA LEU A 21 3.36 -4.42 -7.35
C LEU A 21 4.67 -5.22 -7.36
N GLU A 22 5.45 -5.20 -8.45
CA GLU A 22 6.77 -5.85 -8.49
C GLU A 22 7.71 -5.26 -7.43
N PHE A 23 7.71 -3.94 -7.27
CA PHE A 23 8.48 -3.26 -6.22
C PHE A 23 8.09 -3.74 -4.82
N GLN A 24 6.79 -3.72 -4.50
CA GLN A 24 6.32 -4.17 -3.19
C GLN A 24 6.64 -5.63 -2.92
N ILE A 25 6.46 -6.52 -3.90
CA ILE A 25 6.77 -7.94 -3.73
C ILE A 25 8.25 -8.15 -3.48
N ASN A 26 9.13 -7.48 -4.23
CA ASN A 26 10.57 -7.56 -4.03
C ASN A 26 10.98 -7.04 -2.65
N PHE A 27 10.37 -5.95 -2.20
CA PHE A 27 10.55 -5.43 -0.85
C PHE A 27 10.11 -6.44 0.22
N PHE A 28 8.89 -6.97 0.12
CA PHE A 28 8.38 -7.91 1.11
C PHE A 28 9.12 -9.26 1.11
N LYS A 29 9.65 -9.70 -0.04
CA LYS A 29 10.60 -10.83 -0.09
C LYS A 29 11.85 -10.56 0.74
N SER A 30 12.40 -9.34 0.65
CA SER A 30 13.60 -8.94 1.40
C SER A 30 13.40 -8.95 2.93
N ILE A 31 12.16 -8.76 3.40
CA ILE A 31 11.82 -8.84 4.83
C ILE A 31 11.32 -10.24 5.25
N GLY A 32 11.35 -11.23 4.34
CA GLY A 32 11.14 -12.64 4.64
C GLY A 32 9.79 -13.23 4.22
N PHE A 33 8.91 -12.46 3.57
CA PHE A 33 7.65 -12.99 3.04
C PHE A 33 7.89 -13.85 1.81
N LYS A 34 7.23 -15.02 1.77
CA LYS A 34 7.42 -16.02 0.70
C LYS A 34 6.20 -16.27 -0.15
N ASN A 35 5.00 -16.03 0.38
CA ASN A 35 3.73 -16.30 -0.30
C ASN A 35 3.00 -14.97 -0.52
N PHE A 36 2.53 -14.75 -1.74
CA PHE A 36 1.88 -13.51 -2.15
C PHE A 36 0.50 -13.80 -2.70
N TYR A 37 -0.49 -13.06 -2.22
CA TYR A 37 -1.89 -13.22 -2.57
C TYR A 37 -2.43 -11.88 -3.05
N ILE A 38 -2.76 -11.79 -4.34
CA ILE A 38 -3.20 -10.53 -4.95
C ILE A 38 -4.67 -10.65 -5.32
N ASN A 39 -5.49 -9.85 -4.65
CA ASN A 39 -6.88 -9.68 -5.05
C ASN A 39 -6.92 -8.85 -6.33
N THR A 40 -7.58 -9.40 -7.36
CA THR A 40 -7.78 -8.73 -8.65
C THR A 40 -9.26 -8.72 -8.97
N HIS A 41 -9.70 -7.73 -9.71
CA HIS A 41 -11.04 -7.73 -10.29
C HIS A 41 -10.91 -7.41 -11.78
N HIS A 42 -11.19 -6.16 -12.17
CA HIS A 42 -11.04 -5.69 -13.53
C HIS A 42 -9.58 -5.84 -14.01
N LEU A 43 -9.38 -6.36 -15.24
CA LEU A 43 -8.08 -6.62 -15.87
C LEU A 43 -7.20 -7.62 -15.10
N SER A 44 -7.81 -8.64 -14.50
CA SER A 44 -7.12 -9.77 -13.87
C SER A 44 -6.09 -10.44 -14.80
N ASP A 45 -6.37 -10.49 -16.09
CA ASP A 45 -5.47 -11.01 -17.13
C ASP A 45 -4.11 -10.30 -17.17
N SER A 46 -4.05 -8.99 -16.89
CA SER A 46 -2.80 -8.21 -16.89
C SER A 46 -1.79 -8.69 -15.85
N PHE A 47 -2.24 -9.37 -14.79
CA PHE A 47 -1.39 -9.89 -13.73
C PHE A 47 -0.83 -11.28 -14.03
N HIS A 48 -1.31 -11.96 -15.09
CA HIS A 48 -0.85 -13.32 -15.40
C HIS A 48 0.63 -13.35 -15.81
N SER A 49 1.13 -12.30 -16.44
CA SER A 49 2.55 -12.14 -16.76
C SER A 49 3.45 -12.11 -15.52
N LEU A 50 2.90 -11.79 -14.33
CA LEU A 50 3.64 -11.82 -13.07
C LEU A 50 3.77 -13.23 -12.49
N LYS A 51 2.89 -14.19 -12.86
CA LYS A 51 2.97 -15.58 -12.38
C LYS A 51 4.30 -16.23 -12.72
N ASP A 52 4.84 -15.93 -13.90
CA ASP A 52 6.12 -16.48 -14.36
C ASP A 52 7.34 -15.77 -13.73
N LYS A 53 7.14 -14.55 -13.21
CA LYS A 53 8.20 -13.73 -12.59
C LYS A 53 8.28 -13.90 -11.07
N ILE A 54 7.21 -14.33 -10.43
CA ILE A 54 7.06 -14.29 -8.96
C ILE A 54 6.70 -15.67 -8.43
N GLU A 55 7.64 -16.27 -7.71
CA GLU A 55 7.41 -17.53 -6.98
C GLU A 55 6.32 -17.37 -5.89
N ASN A 56 5.52 -18.43 -5.70
CA ASN A 56 4.42 -18.52 -4.72
C ASN A 56 3.42 -17.35 -4.80
N PHE A 57 3.04 -17.00 -6.03
CA PHE A 57 2.10 -15.93 -6.33
C PHE A 57 0.72 -16.49 -6.68
N SER A 58 -0.30 -16.10 -5.92
CA SER A 58 -1.69 -16.48 -6.14
C SER A 58 -2.52 -15.25 -6.49
N ILE A 59 -3.26 -15.35 -7.60
CA ILE A 59 -4.26 -14.35 -7.99
C ILE A 59 -5.62 -14.81 -7.46
N LEU A 60 -6.28 -13.95 -6.69
CA LEU A 60 -7.65 -14.14 -6.22
C LEU A 60 -8.56 -13.22 -7.04
N GLU A 61 -9.17 -13.78 -8.07
CA GLU A 61 -10.08 -13.04 -8.92
C GLU A 61 -11.44 -12.84 -8.23
N GLU A 62 -11.86 -11.59 -8.15
CA GLU A 62 -13.16 -11.16 -7.68
C GLU A 62 -14.09 -11.00 -8.89
N PRO A 63 -15.11 -11.86 -9.05
CA PRO A 63 -16.04 -11.76 -10.17
C PRO A 63 -16.93 -10.51 -10.08
N VAL A 64 -17.13 -10.02 -8.86
CA VAL A 64 -17.79 -8.75 -8.53
C VAL A 64 -16.91 -8.05 -7.50
N LEU A 65 -16.87 -6.71 -7.50
CA LEU A 65 -16.08 -5.96 -6.53
C LEU A 65 -16.52 -6.29 -5.10
N LEU A 66 -15.68 -6.96 -4.32
CA LEU A 66 -16.04 -7.42 -2.96
C LEU A 66 -15.73 -6.38 -1.87
N GLY A 67 -15.10 -5.27 -2.23
CA GLY A 67 -14.60 -4.29 -1.26
C GLY A 67 -13.45 -4.85 -0.41
N SER A 68 -12.86 -3.98 0.42
CA SER A 68 -11.66 -4.35 1.18
C SER A 68 -11.90 -5.47 2.19
N GLY A 69 -13.09 -5.53 2.81
CA GLY A 69 -13.47 -6.62 3.71
C GLY A 69 -13.71 -7.91 2.95
N GLY A 70 -14.52 -7.87 1.89
CA GLY A 70 -14.88 -9.04 1.10
C GLY A 70 -13.66 -9.71 0.45
N SER A 71 -12.66 -8.93 0.07
CA SER A 71 -11.37 -9.43 -0.43
C SER A 71 -10.65 -10.37 0.57
N LEU A 72 -10.74 -10.08 1.87
CA LEU A 72 -10.17 -10.93 2.93
C LEU A 72 -11.04 -12.14 3.24
N HIS A 73 -12.36 -12.02 3.12
CA HIS A 73 -13.26 -13.17 3.20
C HIS A 73 -13.04 -14.15 2.03
N ASN A 74 -12.71 -13.63 0.84
CA ASN A 74 -12.33 -14.43 -0.33
C ASN A 74 -10.99 -15.14 -0.15
N LEU A 75 -9.99 -14.43 0.40
CA LEU A 75 -8.69 -15.01 0.78
C LEU A 75 -8.87 -16.16 1.78
N LYS A 76 -9.61 -15.92 2.87
CA LYS A 76 -9.92 -16.93 3.89
C LYS A 76 -10.64 -18.15 3.31
N LYS A 77 -11.57 -17.94 2.36
CA LYS A 77 -12.26 -19.04 1.65
C LYS A 77 -11.29 -19.90 0.85
N SER A 78 -10.43 -19.23 0.08
CA SER A 78 -9.55 -19.88 -0.90
C SER A 78 -8.38 -20.59 -0.23
N PHE A 79 -7.97 -20.14 0.96
CA PHE A 79 -6.85 -20.68 1.72
C PHE A 79 -7.25 -20.93 3.18
N PRO A 80 -8.03 -21.99 3.48
CA PRO A 80 -8.57 -22.24 4.82
C PRO A 80 -7.51 -22.55 5.89
N GLY A 81 -6.28 -22.90 5.49
CA GLY A 81 -5.14 -23.08 6.39
C GLY A 81 -4.32 -21.82 6.65
N LEU A 82 -4.65 -20.70 5.98
CA LEU A 82 -3.96 -19.43 6.18
C LEU A 82 -4.50 -18.76 7.44
N GLU A 83 -3.62 -18.56 8.42
CA GLU A 83 -4.04 -18.04 9.72
C GLU A 83 -3.81 -16.54 9.85
N ARG A 84 -2.65 -16.05 9.43
CA ARG A 84 -2.24 -14.65 9.61
C ARG A 84 -1.59 -14.13 8.35
N VAL A 85 -1.93 -12.91 7.99
CA VAL A 85 -1.46 -12.25 6.78
C VAL A 85 -1.00 -10.83 7.06
N LEU A 86 0.03 -10.39 6.36
CA LEU A 86 0.29 -8.96 6.20
C LEU A 86 -0.54 -8.49 5.00
N ILE A 87 -1.39 -7.49 5.22
CA ILE A 87 -2.06 -6.76 4.16
C ILE A 87 -1.30 -5.47 3.89
N ALA A 88 -1.22 -5.10 2.62
CA ALA A 88 -0.65 -3.84 2.15
C ALA A 88 -1.42 -3.41 0.89
N ASN A 89 -1.83 -2.15 0.85
CA ASN A 89 -2.37 -1.58 -0.38
C ASN A 89 -1.23 -1.45 -1.42
N PRO A 90 -1.47 -1.83 -2.68
CA PRO A 90 -0.42 -1.87 -3.71
C PRO A 90 0.05 -0.49 -4.18
N ASP A 91 -0.68 0.56 -3.86
CA ASP A 91 -0.41 1.94 -4.26
C ASP A 91 0.24 2.79 -3.16
N VAL A 92 0.56 2.19 -2.02
CA VAL A 92 1.20 2.90 -0.91
C VAL A 92 2.44 2.15 -0.48
N PHE A 93 3.51 2.86 -0.16
CA PHE A 93 4.75 2.27 0.31
C PHE A 93 5.24 2.95 1.56
N TYR A 94 5.46 2.15 2.62
CA TYR A 94 6.01 2.64 3.87
C TYR A 94 7.51 2.29 3.93
N ASN A 95 8.35 3.28 3.66
CA ASN A 95 9.80 3.15 3.57
C ASN A 95 10.49 3.10 4.95
N LEU A 96 10.05 2.16 5.79
CA LEU A 96 10.65 1.88 7.08
C LEU A 96 11.95 1.06 6.92
N SER A 97 12.86 1.23 7.88
CA SER A 97 14.04 0.38 7.99
C SER A 97 13.64 -1.08 8.26
N HIS A 98 14.56 -2.01 7.99
CA HIS A 98 14.34 -3.43 8.30
C HIS A 98 14.02 -3.64 9.79
N GLU A 99 14.72 -2.95 10.69
CA GLU A 99 14.47 -3.03 12.14
C GLU A 99 13.06 -2.56 12.50
N GLN A 100 12.60 -1.44 11.92
CA GLN A 100 11.26 -0.91 12.16
C GLN A 100 10.17 -1.88 11.68
N TRP A 101 10.35 -2.50 10.51
CA TRP A 101 9.46 -3.56 10.04
C TRP A 101 9.46 -4.77 10.97
N MET A 102 10.63 -5.23 11.43
CA MET A 102 10.73 -6.34 12.37
C MET A 102 10.09 -6.02 13.73
N ASN A 103 10.18 -4.78 14.19
CA ASN A 103 9.50 -4.32 15.41
C ASN A 103 7.98 -4.31 15.23
N PHE A 104 7.47 -3.81 14.11
CA PHE A 104 6.05 -3.88 13.78
C PHE A 104 5.55 -5.34 13.73
N LEU A 105 6.25 -6.20 12.98
CA LEU A 105 5.88 -7.61 12.84
C LEU A 105 5.95 -8.34 14.19
N SER A 106 6.98 -8.10 15.01
CA SER A 106 7.08 -8.70 16.35
C SER A 106 5.96 -8.23 17.27
N SER A 107 5.59 -6.94 17.22
CA SER A 107 4.47 -6.41 17.98
C SER A 107 3.12 -7.04 17.62
N SER A 108 2.97 -7.49 16.37
CA SER A 108 1.76 -8.16 15.89
C SER A 108 1.56 -9.57 16.42
N GLN A 109 2.58 -10.15 17.03
CA GLN A 109 2.53 -11.50 17.60
C GLN A 109 2.20 -11.51 19.11
N GLN A 110 1.93 -10.35 19.71
CA GLN A 110 1.60 -10.25 21.13
C GLN A 110 0.23 -10.85 21.43
N LYS A 111 0.06 -11.45 22.62
CA LYS A 111 -1.16 -12.20 23.00
C LYS A 111 -2.37 -11.32 23.34
N ASP A 112 -2.19 -10.00 23.43
CA ASP A 112 -3.22 -9.03 23.81
C ASP A 112 -3.98 -8.45 22.60
N ARG A 113 -3.74 -8.98 21.40
CA ARG A 113 -4.35 -8.53 20.15
C ARG A 113 -4.49 -9.69 19.19
N ASP A 114 -5.49 -9.59 18.34
CA ASP A 114 -5.68 -10.46 17.19
C ASP A 114 -5.01 -9.83 15.95
N ASN A 115 -5.20 -8.52 15.79
CA ASN A 115 -4.73 -7.76 14.64
C ASN A 115 -3.85 -6.58 15.08
N THR A 116 -2.99 -6.12 14.18
CA THR A 116 -2.22 -4.89 14.36
C THR A 116 -2.27 -4.04 13.09
N LEU A 117 -2.75 -2.80 13.18
CA LEU A 117 -2.78 -1.86 12.07
C LEU A 117 -1.65 -0.84 12.21
N MET A 118 -1.02 -0.49 11.09
CA MET A 118 -0.03 0.57 11.04
C MET A 118 -0.75 1.90 10.72
N PRO A 119 -0.72 2.89 11.62
CA PRO A 119 -1.28 4.19 11.34
C PRO A 119 -0.31 5.07 10.55
N ILE A 120 -0.83 6.16 10.00
CA ILE A 120 -0.05 7.35 9.61
C ILE A 120 -0.67 8.58 10.25
N PHE A 121 0.14 9.62 10.45
CA PHE A 121 -0.35 10.91 10.90
C PHE A 121 -0.83 11.74 9.73
N CYS A 122 -2.00 12.34 9.91
CA CYS A 122 -2.63 13.20 8.95
C CYS A 122 -2.71 14.63 9.46
N GLN A 123 -2.46 15.55 8.54
CA GLN A 123 -2.70 16.97 8.72
C GLN A 123 -4.18 17.27 8.59
N ARG A 124 -4.65 18.33 9.27
CA ARG A 124 -6.07 18.76 9.25
C ARG A 124 -6.63 19.06 7.84
N SER A 125 -5.76 19.34 6.88
CA SER A 125 -6.13 19.61 5.47
C SER A 125 -6.44 18.33 4.69
N GLU A 126 -6.05 17.18 5.20
CA GLU A 126 -6.24 15.90 4.52
C GLU A 126 -7.65 15.35 4.79
N ALA A 127 -8.16 14.58 3.83
CA ALA A 127 -9.53 14.07 3.81
C ALA A 127 -9.60 12.56 4.10
N TYR A 128 -8.64 12.02 4.85
CA TYR A 128 -8.65 10.62 5.26
C TYR A 128 -9.56 10.40 6.46
N ASN A 129 -10.18 9.22 6.55
CA ASN A 129 -11.00 8.88 7.70
C ASN A 129 -10.12 8.72 8.95
N GLU A 130 -10.58 9.22 10.09
CA GLU A 130 -9.82 9.16 11.35
C GLU A 130 -10.00 7.80 12.03
N ILE A 131 -8.89 7.17 12.44
CA ILE A 131 -8.91 6.06 13.39
C ILE A 131 -9.03 6.61 14.81
N ILE A 132 -10.03 6.12 15.55
CA ILE A 132 -10.14 6.33 16.98
C ILE A 132 -9.67 5.08 17.72
N LYS A 133 -8.80 5.29 18.71
CA LYS A 133 -8.25 4.26 19.60
C LYS A 133 -8.54 4.59 21.07
N ASN A 134 -8.59 3.58 21.92
CA ASN A 134 -8.73 3.73 23.37
C ASN A 134 -7.39 4.09 24.04
N GLY A 135 -7.38 4.19 25.38
CA GLY A 135 -6.18 4.51 26.17
C GLY A 135 -5.06 3.46 26.09
N ASP A 136 -5.38 2.24 25.68
CA ASP A 136 -4.43 1.15 25.46
C ASP A 136 -4.10 0.96 23.96
N ASP A 137 -4.33 1.98 23.12
CA ASP A 137 -4.12 1.95 21.67
C ASP A 137 -4.90 0.86 20.89
N HIS A 138 -5.98 0.31 21.44
CA HIS A 138 -6.85 -0.58 20.68
C HIS A 138 -7.86 0.21 19.87
N PHE A 139 -8.10 -0.22 18.63
CA PHE A 139 -9.08 0.36 17.71
C PHE A 139 -10.48 0.35 18.31
N GLU A 140 -11.19 1.48 18.23
CA GLU A 140 -12.59 1.61 18.66
C GLU A 140 -13.55 1.84 17.49
N ARG A 141 -13.19 2.73 16.56
CA ARG A 141 -14.05 3.11 15.44
C ARG A 141 -13.30 3.92 14.40
N VAL A 142 -13.94 4.10 13.25
CA VAL A 142 -13.56 5.08 12.23
C VAL A 142 -14.54 6.25 12.28
N ASN A 143 -14.00 7.47 12.24
CA ASN A 143 -14.74 8.70 12.04
C ASN A 143 -14.43 9.28 10.65
N GLY A 144 -15.23 10.25 10.21
CA GLY A 144 -14.85 11.08 9.07
C GLY A 144 -13.59 11.92 9.35
N PRO A 145 -13.05 12.61 8.33
CA PRO A 145 -11.84 13.41 8.47
C PRO A 145 -11.96 14.49 9.54
N ASN A 146 -10.87 14.75 10.26
CA ASN A 146 -10.82 15.78 11.29
C ASN A 146 -10.11 17.04 10.79
N HIS A 147 -10.89 18.10 10.53
CA HIS A 147 -10.36 19.37 10.05
C HIS A 147 -9.95 20.34 11.16
N GLN A 148 -10.04 19.94 12.43
CA GLN A 148 -9.76 20.79 13.59
C GLN A 148 -8.38 20.51 14.20
N ARG A 149 -7.89 19.27 14.11
CA ARG A 149 -6.58 18.86 14.64
C ARG A 149 -5.90 17.84 13.73
N GLU A 150 -4.61 17.63 13.97
CA GLU A 150 -3.92 16.44 13.47
C GLU A 150 -4.57 15.18 14.05
N TYR A 151 -4.53 14.11 13.27
CA TYR A 151 -5.16 12.85 13.60
C TYR A 151 -4.37 11.69 12.99
N ILE A 152 -4.77 10.46 13.30
CA ILE A 152 -4.20 9.27 12.66
C ILE A 152 -5.23 8.62 11.75
N THR A 153 -4.78 8.06 10.63
CA THR A 153 -5.59 7.21 9.75
C THR A 153 -4.95 5.84 9.57
N TYR A 154 -5.66 4.95 8.89
CA TYR A 154 -5.13 3.67 8.48
C TYR A 154 -4.23 3.82 7.26
N SER A 155 -3.00 3.31 7.33
CA SER A 155 -2.04 3.37 6.22
C SER A 155 -2.36 2.40 5.06
N GLY A 156 -3.34 1.52 5.20
CA GLY A 156 -3.52 0.39 4.29
C GLY A 156 -2.57 -0.79 4.57
N ILE A 157 -1.74 -0.72 5.63
CA ILE A 157 -0.83 -1.79 6.05
C ILE A 157 -1.23 -2.33 7.42
N GLY A 158 -1.39 -3.65 7.52
CA GLY A 158 -1.76 -4.29 8.79
C GLY A 158 -1.46 -5.78 8.83
N VAL A 159 -1.28 -6.33 10.02
CA VAL A 159 -1.24 -7.78 10.23
C VAL A 159 -2.60 -8.22 10.74
N ILE A 160 -3.23 -9.14 10.01
CA ILE A 160 -4.59 -9.62 10.27
C ILE A 160 -4.56 -11.11 10.59
N ASP A 161 -5.16 -11.47 11.71
CA ASP A 161 -5.47 -12.85 12.04
C ASP A 161 -6.83 -13.22 11.42
N LEU A 162 -6.78 -14.07 10.40
CA LEU A 162 -7.96 -14.53 9.67
C LEU A 162 -8.89 -15.37 10.54
N LYS A 163 -8.47 -15.86 11.71
CA LYS A 163 -9.36 -16.56 12.66
C LYS A 163 -10.15 -15.59 13.56
N SER A 164 -9.81 -14.30 13.58
CA SER A 164 -10.39 -13.30 14.48
C SER A 164 -11.75 -12.74 14.03
N PHE A 165 -12.30 -13.24 12.93
CA PHE A 165 -13.61 -12.84 12.42
C PHE A 165 -14.27 -13.98 11.63
N ASP A 166 -15.60 -14.01 11.65
CA ASP A 166 -16.40 -14.96 10.87
C ASP A 166 -16.48 -14.53 9.41
N ARG A 167 -16.61 -15.51 8.52
CA ARG A 167 -16.68 -15.27 7.08
C ARG A 167 -18.02 -14.63 6.71
N VAL A 168 -17.96 -13.56 5.92
CA VAL A 168 -19.13 -12.92 5.29
C VAL A 168 -19.06 -13.15 3.77
N GLU A 169 -20.19 -13.39 3.12
CA GLU A 169 -20.28 -13.53 1.67
C GLU A 169 -20.60 -12.19 1.01
N GLY A 170 -19.98 -11.91 -0.14
CA GLY A 170 -20.26 -10.73 -0.96
C GLY A 170 -19.45 -9.49 -0.57
N GLU A 171 -19.92 -8.34 -1.04
CA GLU A 171 -19.29 -7.04 -0.80
C GLU A 171 -19.33 -6.66 0.68
N SER A 172 -18.19 -6.30 1.26
CA SER A 172 -18.15 -5.87 2.67
C SER A 172 -17.02 -4.91 3.01
N SER A 173 -17.24 -4.12 4.06
CA SER A 173 -16.28 -3.16 4.60
C SER A 173 -15.26 -3.83 5.53
N PHE A 174 -14.00 -3.41 5.42
CA PHE A 174 -12.90 -3.85 6.29
C PHE A 174 -13.17 -3.54 7.77
N PHE A 175 -13.57 -2.31 8.10
CA PHE A 175 -13.80 -1.88 9.49
C PHE A 175 -15.15 -2.35 10.08
N GLU A 176 -15.99 -2.99 9.28
CA GLU A 176 -17.24 -3.58 9.76
C GLU A 176 -17.12 -5.08 9.95
N THR A 177 -16.42 -5.77 9.03
CA THR A 177 -16.43 -7.23 8.93
C THR A 177 -15.09 -7.92 9.18
N VAL A 178 -13.98 -7.17 9.25
CA VAL A 178 -12.63 -7.72 9.49
C VAL A 178 -12.03 -7.13 10.77
N VAL A 179 -11.95 -5.81 10.87
CA VAL A 179 -11.47 -5.09 12.06
C VAL A 179 -12.66 -4.45 12.74
N ASN A 180 -13.18 -5.09 13.78
CA ASN A 180 -14.35 -4.61 14.51
C ASN A 180 -14.16 -4.89 16.02
N PRO A 181 -14.23 -3.88 16.89
CA PRO A 181 -13.99 -4.06 18.33
C PRO A 181 -15.00 -4.99 19.01
N LYS A 182 -16.14 -5.28 18.37
CA LYS A 182 -17.12 -6.25 18.86
C LYS A 182 -16.73 -7.71 18.57
N MET A 183 -15.79 -7.92 17.64
CA MET A 183 -15.37 -9.25 17.17
C MET A 183 -13.93 -9.57 17.57
N ASN A 184 -13.03 -8.58 17.52
CA ASN A 184 -11.61 -8.79 17.78
C ASN A 184 -10.93 -7.60 18.43
N ARG A 185 -9.77 -7.86 19.01
CA ARG A 185 -8.87 -6.88 19.63
C ARG A 185 -7.84 -6.46 18.60
N THR A 186 -8.03 -5.29 18.01
CA THR A 186 -7.09 -4.74 17.03
C THR A 186 -6.24 -3.65 17.67
N LYS A 187 -4.92 -3.82 17.70
CA LYS A 187 -3.97 -2.80 18.19
C LYS A 187 -3.62 -1.83 17.06
N ILE A 188 -3.55 -0.55 17.37
CA ILE A 188 -2.92 0.47 16.52
C ILE A 188 -1.44 0.55 16.91
N TYR A 189 -0.55 0.29 15.95
CA TYR A 189 0.90 0.29 16.21
C TYR A 189 1.43 1.71 16.33
N MET A 190 1.53 2.19 17.56
CA MET A 190 2.20 3.45 17.88
C MET A 190 3.68 3.18 18.12
N SER A 191 4.54 3.95 17.46
CA SER A 191 5.99 3.96 17.70
C SER A 191 6.52 5.38 17.54
N GLU A 192 7.65 5.69 18.20
CA GLU A 192 8.27 7.02 18.08
C GLU A 192 8.55 7.41 16.63
N THR A 193 8.89 6.44 15.78
CA THR A 193 9.06 6.68 14.33
C THR A 193 7.77 7.17 13.68
N ILE A 194 6.64 6.54 14.00
CA ILE A 194 5.36 6.93 13.40
C ILE A 194 4.93 8.30 13.93
N GLU A 195 5.20 8.59 15.21
CA GLU A 195 4.88 9.87 15.86
C GLU A 195 5.75 11.04 15.40
N GLN A 196 7.00 10.79 15.03
CA GLN A 196 7.99 11.85 14.78
C GLN A 196 8.41 11.98 13.32
N ASP A 197 8.15 10.98 12.48
CA ASP A 197 8.65 10.94 11.10
C ASP A 197 7.53 10.60 10.09
N VAL A 198 6.75 11.63 9.76
CA VAL A 198 5.71 11.61 8.73
C VAL A 198 6.24 11.36 7.30
N ASN A 199 7.56 11.33 7.10
CA ASN A 199 8.20 11.35 5.78
C ASN A 199 8.66 9.97 5.30
N HIS A 200 7.92 8.92 5.64
CA HIS A 200 8.21 7.55 5.20
C HIS A 200 7.06 6.91 4.45
N TYR A 201 5.89 7.55 4.40
CA TYR A 201 4.72 7.05 3.72
C TYR A 201 4.59 7.69 2.34
N TRP A 202 4.64 6.86 1.31
CA TRP A 202 4.58 7.26 -0.09
C TRP A 202 3.28 6.76 -0.72
N ASP A 203 2.45 7.67 -1.20
CA ASP A 203 1.14 7.36 -1.78
C ASP A 203 1.15 7.62 -3.30
N PHE A 204 0.84 6.61 -4.10
CA PHE A 204 0.73 6.68 -5.56
C PHE A 204 -0.72 6.54 -6.03
N GLY A 205 -1.67 6.70 -5.11
CA GLY A 205 -3.08 6.36 -5.25
C GLY A 205 -3.89 7.36 -6.09
N THR A 206 -3.40 8.59 -6.27
CA THR A 206 -3.99 9.59 -7.15
C THR A 206 -2.99 10.03 -8.21
N LEU A 207 -3.47 10.54 -9.34
CA LEU A 207 -2.57 11.01 -10.41
C LEU A 207 -1.65 12.13 -9.94
N SER A 208 -2.16 13.08 -9.14
CA SER A 208 -1.37 14.18 -8.61
C SER A 208 -0.27 13.68 -7.67
N LEU A 209 -0.61 12.80 -6.73
CA LEU A 209 0.38 12.20 -5.81
C LEU A 209 1.40 11.33 -6.56
N TYR A 210 0.95 10.57 -7.56
CA TYR A 210 1.81 9.76 -8.41
C TYR A 210 2.87 10.62 -9.12
N ILE A 211 2.47 11.74 -9.75
CA ILE A 211 3.40 12.66 -10.43
C ILE A 211 4.32 13.34 -9.43
N GLU A 212 3.76 13.88 -8.34
CA GLU A 212 4.52 14.59 -7.30
C GLU A 212 5.60 13.69 -6.70
N ASN A 213 5.27 12.45 -6.37
CA ASN A 213 6.22 11.51 -5.77
C ASN A 213 7.33 11.09 -6.75
N HIS A 214 7.02 10.90 -8.04
CA HIS A 214 8.08 10.65 -9.03
C HIS A 214 9.05 11.83 -9.14
N LEU A 215 8.55 13.07 -9.21
CA LEU A 215 9.39 14.26 -9.24
C LEU A 215 10.25 14.38 -7.98
N LYS A 216 9.63 14.21 -6.80
CA LYS A 216 10.31 14.26 -5.50
C LYS A 216 11.47 13.26 -5.44
N ILE A 217 11.26 12.02 -5.89
CA ILE A 217 12.28 10.96 -5.91
C ILE A 217 13.43 11.34 -6.87
N ILE A 218 13.12 11.76 -8.10
CA ILE A 218 14.15 12.11 -9.11
C ILE A 218 14.98 13.31 -8.65
N GLU A 219 14.34 14.34 -8.12
CA GLU A 219 15.00 15.56 -7.68
C GLU A 219 15.86 15.31 -6.43
N SER A 220 15.54 14.26 -5.65
CA SER A 220 16.32 13.81 -4.48
C SER A 220 16.66 14.98 -3.53
N SER A 221 15.74 15.93 -3.42
CA SER A 221 15.95 17.23 -2.77
C SER A 221 15.79 17.18 -1.25
N SER A 222 15.15 16.12 -0.72
CA SER A 222 15.02 15.84 0.71
C SER A 222 15.70 14.52 1.10
N ASP A 223 16.00 14.35 2.38
CA ASP A 223 16.61 13.09 2.86
C ASP A 223 15.65 11.90 2.75
N GLU A 224 14.35 12.13 2.92
CA GLU A 224 13.31 11.16 2.59
C GLU A 224 13.38 10.73 1.11
N ALA A 225 13.46 11.69 0.19
CA ALA A 225 13.51 11.40 -1.24
C ALA A 225 14.76 10.58 -1.60
N LYS A 226 15.90 10.93 -1.01
CA LYS A 226 17.15 10.16 -1.17
C LYS A 226 17.01 8.73 -0.62
N ARG A 227 16.37 8.54 0.53
CA ARG A 227 16.10 7.20 1.08
C ARG A 227 15.21 6.38 0.16
N MET A 228 14.15 6.99 -0.39
CA MET A 228 13.27 6.30 -1.33
C MET A 228 13.99 5.97 -2.64
N PHE A 229 14.79 6.90 -3.18
CA PHE A 229 15.65 6.66 -4.33
C PHE A 229 16.58 5.46 -4.10
N GLN A 230 17.26 5.40 -2.95
CA GLN A 230 18.16 4.30 -2.58
C GLN A 230 17.40 2.96 -2.49
N THR A 231 16.20 2.98 -1.90
CA THR A 231 15.34 1.80 -1.76
C THR A 231 14.89 1.27 -3.12
N LEU A 232 14.42 2.14 -4.01
CA LEU A 232 14.05 1.78 -5.38
C LEU A 232 15.25 1.24 -6.16
N SER A 233 16.43 1.85 -6.00
CA SER A 233 17.67 1.40 -6.62
C SER A 233 18.05 -0.02 -6.18
N GLN A 234 17.85 -0.37 -4.91
CA GLN A 234 18.14 -1.71 -4.37
C GLN A 234 17.34 -2.82 -5.06
N PHE A 235 16.11 -2.52 -5.50
CA PHE A 235 15.22 -3.49 -6.14
C PHE A 235 15.18 -3.37 -7.66
N ASN A 236 16.18 -2.72 -8.26
CA ASN A 236 16.25 -2.43 -9.70
C ASN A 236 15.01 -1.70 -10.25
N SER A 237 14.28 -0.99 -9.39
CA SER A 237 13.19 -0.12 -9.82
C SER A 237 13.75 1.13 -10.47
N LEU A 238 14.90 1.64 -10.02
CA LEU A 238 15.43 2.91 -10.50
C LEU A 238 16.87 2.77 -10.99
N THR A 239 17.07 2.78 -12.31
CA THR A 239 18.42 2.78 -12.91
C THR A 239 19.02 4.20 -12.95
N PRO A 240 20.11 4.52 -12.23
CA PRO A 240 20.66 5.89 -12.18
C PRO A 240 21.19 6.43 -13.52
N LYS A 241 21.48 5.55 -14.48
CA LYS A 241 21.93 5.94 -15.83
C LYS A 241 20.78 6.33 -16.77
N LYS A 242 19.53 5.98 -16.44
CA LYS A 242 18.36 6.35 -17.24
C LYS A 242 17.96 7.80 -16.92
N LYS A 243 17.61 8.55 -17.95
CA LYS A 243 17.05 9.90 -17.82
C LYS A 243 15.53 9.79 -17.84
N TYR A 244 14.90 10.08 -16.70
CA TYR A 244 13.43 10.03 -16.57
C TYR A 244 12.77 11.39 -16.85
N LYS A 245 13.45 12.51 -16.59
CA LYS A 245 12.92 13.86 -16.84
C LYS A 245 13.67 14.48 -18.00
N ASP A 246 12.97 14.89 -19.05
CA ASP A 246 13.55 15.75 -20.08
C ASP A 246 13.69 17.16 -19.53
N GLU A 247 14.84 17.79 -19.75
CA GLU A 247 15.09 19.18 -19.32
C GLU A 247 14.66 20.18 -20.39
N SER A 248 14.57 19.72 -21.65
CA SER A 248 14.19 20.53 -22.80
C SER A 248 12.68 20.53 -23.08
N SER A 249 11.96 19.55 -22.55
CA SER A 249 10.51 19.46 -22.56
C SER A 249 9.99 19.27 -21.12
N SER A 250 8.81 19.78 -20.80
CA SER A 250 8.17 19.57 -19.48
C SER A 250 7.62 18.15 -19.34
N THR A 251 8.42 17.14 -19.67
CA THR A 251 8.00 15.75 -19.85
C THR A 251 8.78 14.82 -18.94
N LEU A 252 8.08 13.89 -18.31
CA LEU A 252 8.65 12.81 -17.50
C LEU A 252 8.30 11.45 -18.14
N GLU A 253 9.30 10.66 -18.48
CA GLU A 253 9.15 9.28 -18.96
C GLU A 253 9.49 8.29 -17.84
N VAL A 254 8.58 7.36 -17.55
CA VAL A 254 8.65 6.39 -16.45
C VAL A 254 8.16 5.04 -16.97
N GLY A 255 9.10 4.11 -17.22
CA GLY A 255 8.75 2.82 -17.85
C GLY A 255 8.12 3.03 -19.22
N GLU A 256 6.90 2.52 -19.41
CA GLU A 256 6.08 2.67 -20.62
C GLU A 256 5.16 3.91 -20.58
N LEU A 257 5.38 4.83 -19.63
CA LEU A 257 4.56 6.03 -19.48
C LEU A 257 5.33 7.31 -19.82
N ARG A 258 4.63 8.25 -20.46
CA ARG A 258 5.05 9.64 -20.62
C ARG A 258 4.05 10.57 -19.94
N ILE A 259 4.55 11.43 -19.07
CA ILE A 259 3.78 12.41 -18.30
C ILE A 259 4.17 13.81 -18.76
N ASP A 260 3.20 14.57 -19.25
CA ASP A 260 3.35 16.01 -19.45
C ASP A 260 3.11 16.71 -18.10
N LEU A 261 4.17 17.29 -17.54
CA LEU A 261 4.17 17.94 -16.23
C LEU A 261 3.35 19.25 -16.22
N SER A 262 3.13 19.86 -17.38
CA SER A 262 2.35 21.10 -17.51
C SER A 262 0.84 20.83 -17.54
N SER A 263 0.42 19.79 -18.26
CA SER A 263 -0.98 19.41 -18.38
C SER A 263 -1.39 18.30 -17.39
N GLN A 264 -0.43 17.70 -16.68
CA GLN A 264 -0.58 16.47 -15.89
C GLN A 264 -1.21 15.31 -16.68
N LYS A 265 -1.05 15.33 -18.01
CA LYS A 265 -1.54 14.27 -18.88
C LYS A 265 -0.55 13.11 -18.89
N VAL A 266 -1.05 11.88 -18.81
CA VAL A 266 -0.22 10.68 -18.95
C VAL A 266 -0.64 9.89 -20.18
N GLU A 267 0.36 9.46 -20.94
CA GLU A 267 0.24 8.69 -22.17
C GLU A 267 1.10 7.43 -22.08
N LEU A 268 0.65 6.36 -22.75
CA LEU A 268 1.49 5.18 -22.97
C LEU A 268 2.44 5.46 -24.13
N ILE A 269 3.69 5.02 -23.99
CA ILE A 269 4.71 5.08 -25.03
C ILE A 269 5.16 3.66 -25.39
N ASP A 270 5.40 3.46 -26.70
CA ASP A 270 5.90 2.20 -27.27
C ASP A 270 7.41 2.02 -27.05
#